data_AF-A0A2H0J1V8-F1
#
_entry.id   AF-A0A2H0J1V8-F1
#
_cell.length_a   1.000
_cell.length_b   1.000
_cell.length_c   1.000
_cell.angle_alpha   90.00
_cell.angle_beta   90.00
_cell.angle_gamma   90.00
#
_symmetry.space_group_name_H-M   'P 1'
#
loop_
_entity.id
_entity.type
_entity.pdbx_description
1 polymer ?
#
loop_
_entity_poly.entity_id
_entity_poly.type
_entity_poly.pdbx_seq_one_letter_code
_entity_poly.pdbx_strand_id
1 'polypeptide(L)'
;MYWSSANSTASGNVTKGEISTSHFRAEGTMPGLFILGKADVDTDEFDQGVIGHEFGHYLQAHLSYDDSPGGNHSYVDYKDASLAFSEGYGTAIGGLLSQSNYYVDSSGPQQQWGSVDDLSVAPADNVHCGFYAEDWIFHLLYGIGTRHGFEPFWNAVSALRAGHHSATIFAFVHHYKRLNPALYIDDLLAAANIKSADPLGNLGAGSVPDTAIDKIRSKGADDLEVQYLTLQLIPASGAAPARELVTPRSPGFCVNHQLPGAGLHNGLGMSRRFVFQAPVSGTLDIAPVDDRGKSFSTQTAEVMARDDTGQQIEVNDGDYGLGTIDVIAGRTYALKVTVTDPDSVFRGNRCGNRLRLWMRRS
;
A
#
# COMPACT_ATOMS: atom_id res chain seq x y z
N MET A 1 -20.96 -12.19 0.29
CA MET A 1 -20.80 -12.27 -1.17
C MET A 1 -22.11 -11.79 -1.79
N TYR A 2 -22.02 -10.83 -2.70
CA TYR A 2 -23.12 -10.19 -3.39
C TYR A 2 -22.95 -10.42 -4.88
N TRP A 3 -23.83 -11.20 -5.47
CA TRP A 3 -23.89 -11.44 -6.90
C TRP A 3 -25.36 -11.49 -7.33
N SER A 4 -25.63 -10.98 -8.52
CA SER A 4 -26.95 -11.03 -9.15
C SER A 4 -26.78 -10.86 -10.66
N SER A 5 -27.57 -11.59 -11.45
CA SER A 5 -27.62 -11.38 -12.90
C SER A 5 -28.13 -9.98 -13.31
N ALA A 6 -28.63 -9.19 -12.35
CA ALA A 6 -29.05 -7.81 -12.55
C ALA A 6 -27.91 -6.79 -12.33
N ASN A 7 -26.73 -7.25 -11.91
CA ASN A 7 -25.57 -6.39 -11.76
C ASN A 7 -25.15 -5.78 -13.11
N SER A 8 -24.46 -4.64 -13.03
CA SER A 8 -24.12 -3.85 -14.18
C SER A 8 -22.79 -3.11 -14.03
N THR A 9 -22.18 -2.82 -15.18
CA THR A 9 -20.97 -2.01 -15.32
C THR A 9 -21.19 -0.52 -15.03
N ALA A 10 -22.41 -0.11 -14.65
CA ALA A 10 -22.63 1.25 -14.17
C ALA A 10 -22.06 1.39 -12.75
N SER A 11 -21.41 2.51 -12.47
CA SER A 11 -21.00 2.88 -11.10
C SER A 11 -22.13 3.65 -10.42
N GLY A 12 -22.52 3.25 -9.21
CA GLY A 12 -23.54 3.97 -8.47
C GLY A 12 -24.15 3.19 -7.31
N ASN A 13 -25.46 3.01 -7.36
CA ASN A 13 -26.22 2.38 -6.31
C ASN A 13 -26.03 0.86 -6.33
N VAL A 14 -25.15 0.38 -5.46
CA VAL A 14 -24.87 -1.05 -5.25
C VAL A 14 -26.12 -1.88 -4.89
N THR A 15 -27.17 -1.29 -4.31
CA THR A 15 -28.42 -2.03 -4.03
C THR A 15 -29.25 -2.29 -5.29
N LYS A 16 -28.91 -1.65 -6.41
CA LYS A 16 -29.48 -1.89 -7.74
C LYS A 16 -28.55 -2.72 -8.64
N GLY A 17 -27.41 -3.17 -8.12
CA GLY A 17 -26.39 -3.86 -8.90
C GLY A 17 -25.48 -2.94 -9.74
N GLU A 18 -25.49 -1.62 -9.50
CA GLU A 18 -24.58 -0.67 -10.16
C GLU A 18 -23.21 -0.70 -9.45
N ILE A 19 -22.41 -1.73 -9.73
CA ILE A 19 -21.15 -1.99 -9.01
C ILE A 19 -19.88 -1.70 -9.82
N SER A 20 -20.00 -1.35 -11.10
CA SER A 20 -18.90 -1.12 -12.05
C SER A 20 -18.06 -2.36 -12.40
N THR A 21 -17.48 -3.02 -11.40
CA THR A 21 -16.56 -4.16 -11.50
C THR A 21 -16.68 -5.04 -10.25
N SER A 22 -16.18 -6.28 -10.31
CA SER A 22 -15.95 -7.08 -9.11
C SER A 22 -14.98 -6.36 -8.17
N HIS A 23 -15.27 -6.40 -6.87
CA HIS A 23 -14.45 -5.77 -5.83
C HIS A 23 -14.81 -6.28 -4.43
N PHE A 24 -13.84 -6.21 -3.53
CA PHE A 24 -14.03 -6.39 -2.10
C PHE A 24 -14.24 -5.05 -1.41
N ARG A 25 -15.18 -5.02 -0.46
CA ARG A 25 -15.39 -3.89 0.44
C ARG A 25 -15.26 -4.36 1.89
N ALA A 26 -14.23 -3.89 2.59
CA ALA A 26 -13.97 -4.25 3.98
C ALA A 26 -14.99 -3.65 4.96
N GLU A 27 -15.46 -2.42 4.69
CA GLU A 27 -16.22 -1.61 5.64
C GLU A 27 -17.49 -0.99 5.03
N GLY A 28 -18.24 -0.23 5.84
CA GLY A 28 -19.46 0.44 5.45
C GLY A 28 -20.72 -0.39 5.70
N THR A 29 -21.85 0.03 5.11
CA THR A 29 -23.17 -0.58 5.39
C THR A 29 -23.40 -1.92 4.71
N MET A 30 -22.62 -2.24 3.67
CA MET A 30 -22.64 -3.52 2.99
C MET A 30 -21.21 -4.00 2.71
N PRO A 31 -20.48 -4.47 3.74
CA PRO A 31 -19.15 -5.05 3.54
C PRO A 31 -19.27 -6.45 2.93
N GLY A 32 -18.33 -6.80 2.05
CA GLY A 32 -18.27 -8.10 1.40
C GLY A 32 -17.70 -8.04 -0.01
N LEU A 33 -17.66 -9.21 -0.65
CA LEU A 33 -17.27 -9.36 -2.04
C LEU A 33 -18.47 -9.07 -2.93
N PHE A 34 -18.31 -8.16 -3.88
CA PHE A 34 -19.26 -7.87 -4.95
C PHE A 34 -18.72 -8.48 -6.23
N ILE A 35 -19.49 -9.35 -6.87
CA ILE A 35 -19.10 -10.01 -8.12
C ILE A 35 -20.01 -9.46 -9.23
N LEU A 36 -19.44 -8.93 -10.31
CA LEU A 36 -20.19 -8.25 -11.37
C LEU A 36 -21.15 -9.21 -12.05
N GLY A 37 -20.67 -10.11 -12.89
CA GLY A 37 -21.50 -11.10 -13.55
C GLY A 37 -22.69 -10.55 -14.32
N LYS A 38 -22.41 -10.13 -15.56
CA LYS A 38 -23.33 -9.61 -16.56
C LYS A 38 -23.11 -10.33 -17.89
N ALA A 39 -24.10 -11.14 -18.27
CA ALA A 39 -24.09 -11.90 -19.52
C ALA A 39 -23.73 -11.02 -20.74
N ASP A 40 -22.86 -11.58 -21.59
CA ASP A 40 -22.34 -10.95 -22.83
C ASP A 40 -21.57 -9.63 -22.63
N VAL A 41 -21.22 -9.30 -21.38
CA VAL A 41 -20.41 -8.11 -21.05
C VAL A 41 -19.18 -8.52 -20.25
N ASP A 42 -19.39 -9.21 -19.14
CA ASP A 42 -18.35 -9.54 -18.16
C ASP A 42 -18.92 -10.64 -17.26
N THR A 43 -18.35 -11.84 -17.31
CA THR A 43 -18.91 -13.04 -16.66
C THR A 43 -18.09 -13.52 -15.46
N ASP A 44 -17.71 -12.56 -14.62
CA ASP A 44 -16.96 -12.77 -13.38
C ASP A 44 -17.48 -13.90 -12.48
N GLU A 45 -18.77 -14.27 -12.53
CA GLU A 45 -19.31 -15.36 -11.71
C GLU A 45 -18.77 -16.74 -12.08
N PHE A 46 -18.15 -16.88 -13.25
CA PHE A 46 -17.48 -18.10 -13.70
C PHE A 46 -15.96 -17.99 -13.63
N ASP A 47 -15.43 -16.80 -13.35
CA ASP A 47 -14.00 -16.51 -13.34
C ASP A 47 -13.41 -16.77 -11.96
N GLN A 48 -12.90 -17.99 -11.77
CA GLN A 48 -12.29 -18.42 -10.50
C GLN A 48 -11.13 -17.53 -10.07
N GLY A 49 -10.38 -16.95 -11.04
CA GLY A 49 -9.32 -15.99 -10.78
C GLY A 49 -9.84 -14.73 -10.10
N VAL A 50 -10.87 -14.11 -10.69
CA VAL A 50 -11.52 -12.90 -10.17
C VAL A 50 -12.13 -13.15 -8.79
N ILE A 51 -12.93 -14.22 -8.64
CA ILE A 51 -13.52 -14.59 -7.34
C ILE A 51 -12.42 -14.84 -6.29
N GLY A 52 -11.35 -15.54 -6.69
CA GLY A 52 -10.21 -15.85 -5.84
C GLY A 52 -9.45 -14.60 -5.40
N HIS A 53 -9.29 -13.62 -6.28
CA HIS A 53 -8.65 -12.34 -5.99
C HIS A 53 -9.43 -11.54 -4.95
N GLU A 54 -10.74 -11.38 -5.14
CA GLU A 54 -11.58 -10.68 -4.17
C GLU A 54 -11.69 -11.41 -2.83
N PHE A 55 -11.70 -12.75 -2.87
CA PHE A 55 -11.61 -13.56 -1.66
C PHE A 55 -10.26 -13.38 -0.96
N GLY A 56 -9.19 -13.18 -1.73
CA GLY A 56 -7.90 -12.78 -1.23
C GLY A 56 -7.98 -11.51 -0.40
N HIS A 57 -8.49 -10.42 -0.93
CA HIS A 57 -8.66 -9.18 -0.18
C HIS A 57 -9.49 -9.36 1.10
N TYR A 58 -10.56 -10.16 1.05
CA TYR A 58 -11.31 -10.53 2.26
C TYR A 58 -10.43 -11.21 3.30
N LEU A 59 -9.64 -12.21 2.89
CA LEU A 59 -8.69 -12.90 3.76
C LEU A 59 -7.62 -11.94 4.31
N GLN A 60 -7.14 -10.98 3.52
CA GLN A 60 -6.15 -10.02 3.97
C GLN A 60 -6.73 -9.09 5.04
N ALA A 61 -7.86 -8.46 4.75
CA ALA A 61 -8.52 -7.53 5.67
C ALA A 61 -8.93 -8.20 6.99
N HIS A 62 -9.33 -9.48 6.94
CA HIS A 62 -9.84 -10.17 8.12
C HIS A 62 -8.82 -11.02 8.84
N LEU A 63 -7.79 -11.57 8.19
CA LEU A 63 -6.84 -12.53 8.78
C LEU A 63 -5.38 -12.07 8.72
N SER A 64 -5.13 -10.92 8.09
CA SER A 64 -3.82 -10.28 7.92
C SER A 64 -3.94 -8.80 8.30
N TYR A 65 -3.21 -7.94 7.59
CA TYR A 65 -3.35 -6.51 7.59
C TYR A 65 -3.37 -5.98 6.15
N ASP A 66 -4.20 -4.97 5.90
CA ASP A 66 -4.24 -4.22 4.65
C ASP A 66 -4.34 -2.73 4.97
N ASP A 67 -3.51 -1.94 4.31
CA ASP A 67 -3.56 -0.48 4.31
C ASP A 67 -3.51 0.08 2.89
N SER A 68 -3.80 -0.74 1.89
CA SER A 68 -3.90 -0.32 0.51
C SER A 68 -4.83 0.88 0.37
N PRO A 69 -4.43 1.95 -0.34
CA PRO A 69 -5.32 3.06 -0.68
C PRO A 69 -6.46 2.63 -1.63
N GLY A 70 -6.37 1.46 -2.25
CA GLY A 70 -7.33 0.99 -3.26
C GLY A 70 -7.38 1.91 -4.49
N GLY A 71 -8.56 1.96 -5.14
CA GLY A 71 -8.82 2.85 -6.27
C GLY A 71 -8.37 2.30 -7.62
N ASN A 72 -8.72 3.04 -8.70
CA ASN A 72 -8.44 2.60 -10.06
C ASN A 72 -6.93 2.51 -10.35
N HIS A 73 -6.52 1.45 -11.03
CA HIS A 73 -5.12 1.15 -11.33
C HIS A 73 -5.02 0.19 -12.53
N SER A 74 -3.79 -0.03 -13.02
CA SER A 74 -3.49 -0.92 -14.14
C SER A 74 -2.10 -1.56 -13.99
N TYR A 75 -1.81 -2.61 -14.75
CA TYR A 75 -0.50 -3.29 -14.74
C TYR A 75 0.66 -2.43 -15.25
N VAL A 76 0.42 -1.25 -15.84
CA VAL A 76 1.49 -0.33 -16.30
C VAL A 76 1.77 0.81 -15.32
N ASP A 77 1.04 0.86 -14.20
CA ASP A 77 1.14 1.91 -13.19
C ASP A 77 2.20 1.63 -12.12
N TYR A 78 2.92 2.68 -11.73
CA TYR A 78 3.80 2.67 -10.58
C TYR A 78 2.96 2.95 -9.34
N LYS A 79 2.59 1.90 -8.61
CA LYS A 79 1.64 1.97 -7.49
C LYS A 79 2.33 2.24 -6.16
N ASP A 80 1.57 2.72 -5.17
CA ASP A 80 2.01 2.65 -3.78
C ASP A 80 2.33 1.19 -3.40
N ALA A 81 3.37 0.98 -2.61
CA ALA A 81 3.85 -0.35 -2.25
C ALA A 81 2.81 -1.22 -1.53
N SER A 82 1.87 -0.61 -0.79
CA SER A 82 0.76 -1.36 -0.15
C SER A 82 -0.35 -1.71 -1.12
N LEU A 83 -0.60 -0.87 -2.14
CA LEU A 83 -1.52 -1.24 -3.22
C LEU A 83 -0.94 -2.39 -4.06
N ALA A 84 0.29 -2.24 -4.59
CA ALA A 84 0.93 -3.30 -5.37
C ALA A 84 1.01 -4.62 -4.61
N PHE A 85 1.24 -4.57 -3.30
CA PHE A 85 1.20 -5.75 -2.44
C PHE A 85 -0.20 -6.36 -2.32
N SER A 86 -1.23 -5.56 -1.99
CA SER A 86 -2.59 -6.04 -1.78
C SER A 86 -3.16 -6.68 -3.05
N GLU A 87 -3.05 -6.00 -4.19
CA GLU A 87 -3.52 -6.50 -5.50
C GLU A 87 -2.76 -7.77 -5.93
N GLY A 88 -1.42 -7.73 -5.82
CA GLY A 88 -0.59 -8.88 -6.17
C GLY A 88 -0.83 -10.09 -5.26
N TYR A 89 -1.11 -9.85 -3.98
CA TYR A 89 -1.50 -10.89 -3.03
C TYR A 89 -2.87 -11.48 -3.38
N GLY A 90 -3.88 -10.66 -3.71
CA GLY A 90 -5.20 -11.10 -4.15
C GLY A 90 -5.09 -12.07 -5.32
N THR A 91 -4.39 -11.66 -6.38
CA THR A 91 -4.17 -12.50 -7.57
C THR A 91 -3.42 -13.79 -7.25
N ALA A 92 -2.34 -13.72 -6.46
CA ALA A 92 -1.56 -14.89 -6.09
C ALA A 92 -2.36 -15.90 -5.24
N ILE A 93 -3.11 -15.45 -4.25
CA ILE A 93 -3.89 -16.35 -3.39
C ILE A 93 -5.06 -16.98 -4.15
N GLY A 94 -5.67 -16.24 -5.09
CA GLY A 94 -6.66 -16.79 -6.01
C GLY A 94 -6.10 -17.99 -6.79
N GLY A 95 -4.91 -17.86 -7.38
CA GLY A 95 -4.22 -18.96 -8.06
C GLY A 95 -3.85 -20.11 -7.12
N LEU A 96 -3.29 -19.82 -5.94
CA LEU A 96 -2.87 -20.84 -4.98
C LEU A 96 -4.05 -21.67 -4.43
N LEU A 97 -5.17 -21.01 -4.10
CA LEU A 97 -6.36 -21.68 -3.56
C LEU A 97 -7.13 -22.46 -4.63
N SER A 98 -7.18 -21.94 -5.86
CA SER A 98 -7.79 -22.64 -7.00
C SER A 98 -6.89 -23.72 -7.61
N GLN A 99 -5.62 -23.79 -7.20
CA GLN A 99 -4.59 -24.65 -7.81
C GLN A 99 -4.44 -24.40 -9.32
N SER A 100 -4.64 -23.15 -9.74
CA SER A 100 -4.52 -22.70 -11.12
C SER A 100 -3.23 -21.90 -11.30
N ASN A 101 -2.60 -22.05 -12.47
CA ASN A 101 -1.55 -21.13 -12.92
C ASN A 101 -2.15 -19.91 -13.63
N TYR A 102 -3.44 -19.94 -13.96
CA TYR A 102 -4.09 -18.94 -14.79
C TYR A 102 -5.05 -18.11 -13.96
N TYR A 103 -4.87 -16.79 -14.03
CA TYR A 103 -5.92 -15.82 -13.74
C TYR A 103 -6.66 -15.53 -15.04
N VAL A 104 -7.96 -15.75 -15.06
CA VAL A 104 -8.83 -15.56 -16.23
C VAL A 104 -9.93 -14.60 -15.85
N ASP A 105 -10.18 -13.63 -16.72
CA ASP A 105 -11.27 -12.66 -16.65
C ASP A 105 -11.93 -12.64 -18.04
N SER A 106 -13.17 -13.14 -18.09
CA SER A 106 -13.92 -13.40 -19.32
C SER A 106 -14.93 -12.31 -19.61
N SER A 107 -14.91 -11.77 -20.83
CA SER A 107 -15.73 -10.61 -21.17
C SER A 107 -16.23 -10.60 -22.61
N GLY A 108 -17.13 -9.66 -22.89
CA GLY A 108 -17.71 -9.41 -24.20
C GLY A 108 -18.77 -10.44 -24.64
N PRO A 109 -19.34 -10.22 -25.84
CA PRO A 109 -20.40 -11.08 -26.38
C PRO A 109 -19.94 -12.54 -26.50
N GLN A 110 -20.71 -13.47 -25.95
CA GLN A 110 -20.37 -14.91 -25.90
C GLN A 110 -18.97 -15.19 -25.33
N GLN A 111 -18.47 -14.32 -24.44
CA GLN A 111 -17.16 -14.44 -23.79
C GLN A 111 -16.00 -14.51 -24.80
N GLN A 112 -16.15 -13.84 -25.95
CA GLN A 112 -15.12 -13.84 -27.00
C GLN A 112 -13.92 -12.93 -26.68
N TRP A 113 -13.99 -12.13 -25.62
CA TRP A 113 -12.92 -11.26 -25.12
C TRP A 113 -12.52 -11.66 -23.69
N GLY A 114 -11.44 -11.08 -23.20
CA GLY A 114 -10.94 -11.33 -21.84
C GLY A 114 -9.43 -11.19 -21.76
N SER A 115 -8.92 -11.42 -20.57
CA SER A 115 -7.48 -11.54 -20.29
C SER A 115 -7.18 -12.90 -19.66
N VAL A 116 -5.94 -13.35 -19.88
CA VAL A 116 -5.38 -14.53 -19.22
C VAL A 116 -3.96 -14.19 -18.82
N ASP A 117 -3.70 -14.20 -17.52
CA ASP A 117 -2.36 -14.06 -16.96
C ASP A 117 -1.88 -15.43 -16.46
N ASP A 118 -0.72 -15.88 -16.94
CA ASP A 118 -0.04 -17.06 -16.40
C ASP A 118 0.87 -16.63 -15.25
N LEU A 119 0.41 -16.88 -14.03
CA LEU A 119 1.08 -16.50 -12.78
C LEU A 119 2.46 -17.17 -12.62
N SER A 120 2.71 -18.27 -13.33
CA SER A 120 3.97 -19.00 -13.30
C SER A 120 5.03 -18.45 -14.25
N VAL A 121 4.65 -17.54 -15.16
CA VAL A 121 5.52 -16.91 -16.14
C VAL A 121 5.87 -15.50 -15.66
N ALA A 122 7.16 -15.17 -15.68
CA ALA A 122 7.60 -13.83 -15.32
C ALA A 122 7.00 -12.78 -16.28
N PRO A 123 6.50 -11.64 -15.77
CA PRO A 123 6.04 -10.54 -16.63
C PRO A 123 7.16 -10.06 -17.55
N ALA A 124 6.80 -9.43 -18.67
CA ALA A 124 7.80 -8.94 -19.61
C ALA A 124 8.62 -7.77 -19.02
N ASP A 125 9.96 -7.88 -19.04
CA ASP A 125 10.93 -6.91 -18.48
C ASP A 125 10.82 -5.46 -19.03
N ASN A 126 10.03 -5.20 -20.06
CA ASN A 126 9.81 -3.86 -20.60
C ASN A 126 8.71 -3.08 -19.84
N VAL A 127 8.00 -3.74 -18.93
CA VAL A 127 7.10 -3.15 -17.94
C VAL A 127 7.87 -3.00 -16.64
N HIS A 128 7.56 -1.95 -15.90
CA HIS A 128 8.27 -1.56 -14.68
C HIS A 128 8.30 -2.72 -13.66
N CYS A 129 9.42 -2.94 -12.96
CA CYS A 129 9.65 -4.14 -12.12
C CYS A 129 10.15 -3.75 -10.72
N GLY A 130 9.45 -4.20 -9.67
CA GLY A 130 9.82 -3.91 -8.29
C GLY A 130 8.63 -3.93 -7.34
N PHE A 131 8.83 -3.38 -6.13
CA PHE A 131 7.84 -3.37 -5.06
C PHE A 131 6.53 -2.60 -5.37
N TYR A 132 6.53 -1.83 -6.46
CA TYR A 132 5.43 -0.99 -6.94
C TYR A 132 4.69 -1.62 -8.14
N ALA A 133 5.16 -2.77 -8.64
CA ALA A 133 4.67 -3.46 -9.83
C ALA A 133 3.83 -4.67 -9.42
N GLU A 134 2.51 -4.53 -9.42
CA GLU A 134 1.57 -5.57 -8.99
C GLU A 134 1.77 -6.91 -9.69
N ASP A 135 2.05 -6.89 -11.00
CA ASP A 135 2.24 -8.07 -11.81
C ASP A 135 3.47 -8.89 -11.39
N TRP A 136 4.56 -8.20 -11.11
CA TRP A 136 5.73 -8.80 -10.49
C TRP A 136 5.48 -9.27 -9.06
N ILE A 137 4.64 -8.57 -8.29
CA ILE A 137 4.27 -9.02 -6.95
C ILE A 137 3.44 -10.30 -6.98
N PHE A 138 2.40 -10.41 -7.82
CA PHE A 138 1.66 -11.67 -7.89
C PHE A 138 2.55 -12.83 -8.36
N HIS A 139 3.45 -12.58 -9.32
CA HIS A 139 4.34 -13.62 -9.83
C HIS A 139 5.28 -14.12 -8.72
N LEU A 140 5.86 -13.19 -7.94
CA LEU A 140 6.69 -13.50 -6.79
C LEU A 140 5.93 -14.28 -5.72
N LEU A 141 4.77 -13.78 -5.29
CA LEU A 141 3.98 -14.40 -4.22
C LEU A 141 3.46 -15.78 -4.61
N TYR A 142 2.99 -15.94 -5.85
CA TYR A 142 2.58 -17.21 -6.42
C TYR A 142 3.75 -18.20 -6.50
N GLY A 143 4.92 -17.75 -6.97
CA GLY A 143 6.14 -18.55 -7.03
C GLY A 143 6.61 -19.03 -5.65
N ILE A 144 6.51 -18.17 -4.62
CA ILE A 144 6.81 -18.56 -3.23
C ILE A 144 5.83 -19.63 -2.74
N GLY A 145 4.52 -19.41 -2.92
CA GLY A 145 3.48 -20.32 -2.45
C GLY A 145 3.48 -21.68 -3.16
N THR A 146 3.78 -21.72 -4.46
CA THR A 146 3.87 -22.98 -5.21
C THR A 146 5.15 -23.76 -4.91
N ARG A 147 6.29 -23.08 -4.73
CA ARG A 147 7.58 -23.73 -4.44
C ARG A 147 7.61 -24.37 -3.07
N HIS A 148 7.04 -23.71 -2.07
CA HIS A 148 7.20 -24.07 -0.66
C HIS A 148 5.89 -24.45 0.04
N GLY A 149 4.76 -24.38 -0.66
CA GLY A 149 3.44 -24.71 -0.15
C GLY A 149 2.69 -23.53 0.47
N PHE A 150 1.37 -23.69 0.60
CA PHE A 150 0.47 -22.65 1.09
C PHE A 150 0.70 -22.30 2.56
N GLU A 151 1.04 -23.27 3.42
CA GLU A 151 1.16 -23.02 4.87
C GLU A 151 2.31 -22.05 5.24
N PRO A 152 3.56 -22.22 4.77
CA PRO A 152 4.62 -21.24 4.99
C PRO A 152 4.27 -19.83 4.47
N PHE A 153 3.62 -19.77 3.31
CA PHE A 153 3.14 -18.53 2.70
C PHE A 153 2.09 -17.85 3.59
N TRP A 154 1.03 -18.59 3.95
CA TRP A 154 -0.09 -18.09 4.73
C TRP A 154 0.32 -17.65 6.13
N ASN A 155 1.25 -18.36 6.77
CA ASN A 155 1.80 -17.98 8.08
C ASN A 155 2.53 -16.64 8.01
N ALA A 156 3.25 -16.35 6.92
CA ALA A 156 3.92 -15.08 6.72
C ALA A 156 2.94 -13.93 6.46
N VAL A 157 1.89 -14.17 5.67
CA VAL A 157 0.81 -13.21 5.47
C VAL A 157 0.07 -12.95 6.79
N SER A 158 -0.35 -13.97 7.52
CA SER A 158 -1.09 -13.80 8.78
C SER A 158 -0.27 -13.10 9.86
N ALA A 159 1.06 -13.28 9.86
CA ALA A 159 1.96 -12.57 10.75
C ALA A 159 1.93 -11.05 10.53
N LEU A 160 1.36 -10.59 9.41
CA LEU A 160 1.25 -9.18 9.12
C LEU A 160 0.28 -8.42 10.05
N ARG A 161 -0.55 -9.12 10.82
CA ARG A 161 -1.41 -8.50 11.84
C ARG A 161 -0.67 -7.72 12.91
N ALA A 162 0.61 -8.01 13.14
CA ALA A 162 1.38 -7.45 14.24
C ALA A 162 2.82 -7.12 13.84
N GLY A 163 3.43 -6.18 14.57
CA GLY A 163 4.86 -5.91 14.50
C GLY A 163 5.32 -5.15 13.25
N HIS A 164 4.40 -4.50 12.53
CA HIS A 164 4.73 -3.55 11.48
C HIS A 164 3.60 -2.55 11.20
N HIS A 165 3.90 -1.59 10.32
CA HIS A 165 3.08 -0.41 10.11
C HIS A 165 2.36 -0.33 8.75
N SER A 166 2.85 -1.03 7.73
CA SER A 166 2.22 -1.10 6.40
C SER A 166 2.41 -2.49 5.80
N ALA A 167 1.35 -3.02 5.16
CA ALA A 167 1.35 -4.27 4.44
C ALA A 167 2.02 -4.06 3.08
N THR A 168 3.32 -4.33 3.01
CA THR A 168 4.11 -4.24 1.78
C THR A 168 4.83 -5.57 1.54
N ILE A 169 5.35 -5.76 0.32
CA ILE A 169 6.17 -6.93 0.01
C ILE A 169 7.36 -7.09 0.96
N PHE A 170 7.96 -5.99 1.42
CA PHE A 170 9.08 -6.01 2.35
C PHE A 170 8.70 -6.57 3.72
N ALA A 171 7.53 -6.19 4.25
CA ALA A 171 7.00 -6.74 5.49
C ALA A 171 6.72 -8.24 5.33
N PHE A 172 6.09 -8.66 4.22
CA PHE A 172 5.88 -10.07 3.91
C PHE A 172 7.18 -10.86 3.87
N VAL A 173 8.18 -10.41 3.09
CA VAL A 173 9.48 -11.08 2.95
C VAL A 173 10.21 -11.18 4.27
N HIS A 174 10.16 -10.13 5.11
CA HIS A 174 10.71 -10.16 6.46
C HIS A 174 10.11 -11.30 7.29
N HIS A 175 8.78 -11.35 7.38
CA HIS A 175 8.09 -12.39 8.15
C HIS A 175 8.30 -13.78 7.56
N TYR A 176 8.26 -13.92 6.23
CA TYR A 176 8.48 -15.18 5.54
C TYR A 176 9.86 -15.76 5.85
N LYS A 177 10.93 -14.97 5.69
CA LYS A 177 12.31 -15.43 6.00
C LYS A 177 12.51 -15.71 7.48
N ARG A 178 11.91 -14.92 8.37
CA ARG A 178 11.99 -15.13 9.82
C ARG A 178 11.31 -16.43 10.26
N LEU A 179 10.14 -16.73 9.70
CA LEU A 179 9.38 -17.94 10.03
C LEU A 179 9.95 -19.18 9.32
N ASN A 180 10.62 -18.99 8.18
CA ASN A 180 11.09 -20.08 7.33
C ASN A 180 12.59 -19.92 6.97
N PRO A 181 13.52 -19.89 7.95
CA PRO A 181 14.93 -19.57 7.71
C PRO A 181 15.66 -20.58 6.80
N ALA A 182 15.10 -21.78 6.60
CA ALA A 182 15.66 -22.81 5.71
C ALA A 182 15.11 -22.76 4.27
N LEU A 183 14.07 -21.98 3.98
CA LEU A 183 13.42 -21.94 2.68
C LEU A 183 14.02 -20.81 1.82
N TYR A 184 14.65 -21.20 0.71
CA TYR A 184 15.31 -20.27 -0.20
C TYR A 184 14.34 -19.62 -1.19
N ILE A 185 14.33 -18.29 -1.22
CA ILE A 185 13.50 -17.46 -2.13
C ILE A 185 14.29 -16.31 -2.78
N ASP A 186 15.60 -16.20 -2.56
CA ASP A 186 16.37 -15.01 -2.95
C ASP A 186 16.47 -14.84 -4.48
N ASP A 187 16.39 -15.94 -5.23
CA ASP A 187 16.27 -15.92 -6.69
C ASP A 187 14.94 -15.30 -7.16
N LEU A 188 13.83 -15.63 -6.50
CA LEU A 188 12.52 -15.03 -6.81
C LEU A 188 12.52 -13.54 -6.46
N LEU A 189 13.11 -13.17 -5.31
CA LEU A 189 13.26 -11.77 -4.91
C LEU A 189 14.12 -10.99 -5.91
N ALA A 190 15.25 -11.56 -6.35
CA ALA A 190 16.11 -10.93 -7.34
C ALA A 190 15.41 -10.74 -8.69
N ALA A 191 14.64 -11.74 -9.15
CA ALA A 191 13.87 -11.65 -10.39
C ALA A 191 12.82 -10.52 -10.34
N ALA A 192 12.13 -10.37 -9.21
CA ALA A 192 11.14 -9.31 -8.99
C ALA A 192 11.73 -7.97 -8.51
N ASN A 193 13.06 -7.78 -8.61
CA ASN A 193 13.76 -6.57 -8.16
C ASN A 193 13.48 -6.18 -6.69
N ILE A 194 13.22 -7.16 -5.82
CA ILE A 194 13.04 -6.97 -4.38
C ILE A 194 14.39 -7.11 -3.67
N LYS A 195 15.03 -5.96 -3.43
CA LYS A 195 16.43 -5.88 -2.99
C LYS A 195 16.64 -5.94 -1.48
N SER A 196 15.57 -6.07 -0.69
CA SER A 196 15.66 -6.05 0.77
C SER A 196 14.66 -6.99 1.44
N ALA A 197 15.07 -7.52 2.59
CA ALA A 197 14.21 -8.24 3.53
C ALA A 197 14.03 -7.46 4.85
N ASP A 198 14.51 -6.22 4.90
CA ASP A 198 14.21 -5.29 5.99
C ASP A 198 12.71 -4.90 5.90
N PRO A 199 11.94 -4.96 7.00
CA PRO A 199 10.50 -4.73 6.94
C PRO A 199 10.11 -3.30 6.59
N LEU A 200 11.06 -2.35 6.69
CA LEU A 200 10.88 -0.96 6.29
C LEU A 200 11.44 -0.69 4.88
N GLY A 201 11.83 -1.74 4.14
CA GLY A 201 12.38 -1.63 2.79
C GLY A 201 13.74 -0.94 2.74
N ASN A 202 14.48 -0.86 3.86
CA ASN A 202 15.81 -0.24 3.85
C ASN A 202 16.74 -1.05 2.94
N LEU A 203 17.35 -0.37 1.98
CA LEU A 203 18.38 -0.96 1.15
C LEU A 203 19.70 -1.06 1.93
N GLY A 204 20.39 -2.19 1.80
CA GLY A 204 21.72 -2.35 2.38
C GLY A 204 22.72 -1.36 1.80
N ALA A 205 23.77 -1.03 2.56
CA ALA A 205 24.84 -0.15 2.08
C ALA A 205 25.43 -0.67 0.75
N GLY A 206 25.57 0.21 -0.23
CA GLY A 206 26.09 -0.14 -1.57
C GLY A 206 25.06 -0.72 -2.54
N SER A 207 23.78 -0.82 -2.15
CA SER A 207 22.71 -1.20 -3.09
C SER A 207 22.62 -0.21 -4.24
N VAL A 208 22.43 -0.73 -5.45
CA VAL A 208 22.23 0.10 -6.65
C VAL A 208 20.75 0.53 -6.69
N PRO A 209 20.48 1.85 -6.76
CA PRO A 209 19.11 2.34 -6.86
C PRO A 209 18.38 1.81 -8.10
N ASP A 210 17.07 1.65 -8.00
CA ASP A 210 16.23 1.27 -9.12
C ASP A 210 16.10 2.42 -10.12
N THR A 211 16.70 2.22 -11.30
CA THR A 211 16.68 3.21 -12.38
C THR A 211 15.29 3.43 -12.97
N ALA A 212 14.32 2.54 -12.77
CA ALA A 212 12.94 2.74 -13.25
C ALA A 212 12.19 3.83 -12.48
N ILE A 213 12.58 4.08 -11.23
CA ILE A 213 11.96 5.07 -10.33
C ILE A 213 12.93 6.16 -9.87
N ASP A 214 14.10 6.26 -10.51
CA ASP A 214 15.09 7.27 -10.16
C ASP A 214 14.62 8.69 -10.51
N LYS A 215 15.42 9.67 -10.09
CA LYS A 215 15.16 11.09 -10.34
C LYS A 215 14.99 11.43 -11.82
N ILE A 216 15.69 10.74 -12.71
CA ILE A 216 15.67 11.00 -14.15
C ILE A 216 14.35 10.50 -14.72
N ARG A 217 13.97 9.26 -14.42
CA ARG A 217 12.72 8.65 -14.88
C ARG A 217 11.50 9.32 -14.28
N SER A 218 11.52 9.60 -12.99
CA SER A 218 10.44 10.30 -12.31
C SER A 218 10.37 11.77 -12.68
N LYS A 219 11.36 12.34 -13.38
CA LYS A 219 11.47 13.78 -13.67
C LYS A 219 11.51 14.65 -12.41
N GLY A 220 12.19 14.18 -11.37
CA GLY A 220 12.61 15.03 -10.26
C GLY A 220 12.40 14.46 -8.85
N ALA A 221 11.62 13.39 -8.69
CA ALA A 221 11.45 12.72 -7.40
C ALA A 221 12.59 11.73 -7.17
N ASP A 222 13.38 11.94 -6.12
CA ASP A 222 14.62 11.19 -5.85
C ASP A 222 14.56 10.32 -4.59
N ASP A 223 13.38 10.17 -3.99
CA ASP A 223 13.15 9.39 -2.77
C ASP A 223 12.16 8.21 -2.98
N LEU A 224 11.80 7.88 -4.22
CA LEU A 224 10.71 6.91 -4.49
C LEU A 224 11.03 5.49 -4.02
N GLU A 225 12.31 5.10 -3.99
CA GLU A 225 12.73 3.79 -3.49
C GLU A 225 12.74 3.72 -1.96
N VAL A 226 12.71 4.87 -1.28
CA VAL A 226 12.67 4.97 0.19
C VAL A 226 11.24 4.78 0.68
N GLN A 227 10.98 3.63 1.31
CA GLN A 227 9.63 3.31 1.81
C GLN A 227 9.28 4.02 3.11
N TYR A 228 10.26 4.19 4.00
CA TYR A 228 10.08 4.79 5.31
C TYR A 228 11.14 5.85 5.61
N LEU A 229 10.70 6.93 6.26
CA LEU A 229 11.55 7.98 6.80
C LEU A 229 11.57 7.93 8.32
N THR A 230 12.77 7.83 8.91
CA THR A 230 12.91 7.90 10.36
C THR A 230 12.87 9.35 10.84
N LEU A 231 11.98 9.68 11.76
CA LEU A 231 11.95 10.99 12.42
C LEU A 231 12.71 10.91 13.74
N GLN A 232 13.57 11.90 13.95
CA GLN A 232 14.24 12.12 15.23
C GLN A 232 13.46 13.19 16.00
N LEU A 233 12.81 12.78 17.10
CA LEU A 233 12.07 13.69 17.96
C LEU A 233 12.98 14.23 19.06
N ILE A 234 12.96 15.53 19.26
CA ILE A 234 13.57 16.17 20.43
C ILE A 234 12.54 16.25 21.56
N PRO A 235 12.94 16.10 22.84
CA PRO A 235 12.05 16.36 23.96
C PRO A 235 11.55 17.80 23.93
N ALA A 236 10.27 18.00 24.23
CA ALA A 236 9.73 19.33 24.46
C ALA A 236 10.40 19.98 25.69
N SER A 237 10.93 21.19 25.56
CA SER A 237 11.69 21.94 26.55
C SER A 237 10.89 22.36 27.78
N GLY A 238 9.56 22.26 27.76
CA GLY A 238 8.72 22.65 28.88
C GLY A 238 8.54 24.18 29.05
N ALA A 239 9.18 25.03 28.22
CA ALA A 239 8.98 26.48 28.17
C ALA A 239 8.02 26.92 27.03
N ALA A 240 7.30 28.04 27.15
CA ALA A 240 6.36 28.52 26.13
C ALA A 240 6.94 28.44 24.70
N PRO A 241 6.20 27.92 23.69
CA PRO A 241 4.76 28.12 23.47
C PRO A 241 3.84 26.90 23.74
N ALA A 242 2.52 27.07 23.52
CA ALA A 242 1.47 26.05 23.68
C ALA A 242 1.64 24.80 22.78
N ARG A 243 2.41 24.95 21.69
CA ARG A 243 2.86 23.89 20.80
C ARG A 243 4.37 24.01 20.64
N GLU A 244 5.08 22.89 20.71
CA GLU A 244 6.53 22.86 20.52
C GLU A 244 6.90 21.90 19.38
N LEU A 245 7.66 22.39 18.39
CA LEU A 245 8.09 21.57 17.27
C LEU A 245 9.10 20.53 17.76
N VAL A 246 8.73 19.25 17.70
CA VAL A 246 9.60 18.16 18.13
C VAL A 246 10.36 17.51 16.98
N THR A 247 10.08 17.84 15.72
CA THR A 247 10.83 17.37 14.54
C THR A 247 11.53 18.50 13.76
N PRO A 248 12.44 19.29 14.38
CA PRO A 248 13.11 20.41 13.69
C PRO A 248 13.99 19.97 12.51
N ARG A 249 14.38 18.69 12.45
CA ARG A 249 15.23 18.09 11.41
C ARG A 249 14.54 16.96 10.65
N SER A 250 13.23 17.06 10.41
CA SER A 250 12.52 16.08 9.58
C SER A 250 13.20 15.93 8.22
N PRO A 251 13.46 14.70 7.75
CA PRO A 251 13.90 14.46 6.38
C PRO A 251 12.85 14.99 5.39
N GLY A 252 13.33 15.34 4.19
CA GLY A 252 12.48 15.76 3.09
C GLY A 252 11.88 14.55 2.37
N PHE A 253 10.72 14.74 1.75
CA PHE A 253 10.12 13.74 0.86
C PHE A 253 9.55 14.37 -0.41
N CYS A 254 9.40 13.55 -1.45
CA CYS A 254 8.78 13.94 -2.71
C CYS A 254 7.40 13.35 -2.91
N VAL A 255 6.56 14.10 -3.61
CA VAL A 255 5.34 13.64 -4.26
C VAL A 255 5.61 13.54 -5.76
N ASN A 256 5.16 12.45 -6.39
CA ASN A 256 5.49 12.11 -7.78
C ASN A 256 4.23 11.96 -8.64
N HIS A 257 4.15 12.75 -9.71
CA HIS A 257 3.03 12.78 -10.66
C HIS A 257 3.39 12.31 -12.06
N GLN A 258 4.67 11.97 -12.32
CA GLN A 258 5.18 11.88 -13.69
C GLN A 258 5.36 10.45 -14.17
N LEU A 259 5.49 9.49 -13.26
CA LEU A 259 5.44 8.08 -13.63
C LEU A 259 3.99 7.68 -13.98
N PRO A 260 3.78 6.74 -14.92
CA PRO A 260 2.47 6.16 -15.20
C PRO A 260 1.73 5.76 -13.91
N GLY A 261 0.45 6.13 -13.80
CA GLY A 261 -0.38 5.88 -12.61
C GLY A 261 -0.02 6.64 -11.35
N ALA A 262 1.20 7.16 -11.23
CA ALA A 262 1.68 7.76 -9.99
C ALA A 262 0.96 9.05 -9.60
N GLY A 263 0.33 9.74 -10.56
CA GLY A 263 -0.45 10.97 -10.32
C GLY A 263 -1.80 10.76 -9.63
N LEU A 264 -2.22 9.52 -9.40
CA LEU A 264 -3.42 9.18 -8.64
C LEU A 264 -3.07 8.97 -7.15
N HIS A 265 -4.02 9.18 -6.23
CA HIS A 265 -3.83 9.04 -4.77
C HIS A 265 -3.19 7.71 -4.32
N ASN A 266 -3.31 6.66 -5.14
CA ASN A 266 -2.81 5.32 -4.90
C ASN A 266 -1.46 5.03 -5.60
N GLY A 267 -0.86 6.05 -6.21
CA GLY A 267 0.39 5.98 -6.95
C GLY A 267 1.67 6.07 -6.12
N LEU A 268 2.78 5.61 -6.70
CA LEU A 268 4.10 5.65 -6.09
C LEU A 268 4.54 7.10 -5.84
N GLY A 269 4.66 7.46 -4.57
CA GLY A 269 5.03 8.81 -4.14
C GLY A 269 3.87 9.62 -3.55
N MET A 270 2.62 9.12 -3.62
CA MET A 270 1.50 9.77 -2.95
C MET A 270 1.42 9.46 -1.47
N SER A 271 1.88 8.28 -1.06
CA SER A 271 1.99 7.92 0.34
C SER A 271 3.44 7.98 0.80
N ARG A 272 3.65 8.56 1.99
CA ARG A 272 4.94 8.55 2.69
C ARG A 272 4.77 8.04 4.11
N ARG A 273 5.63 7.08 4.47
CA ARG A 273 5.60 6.41 5.75
C ARG A 273 6.73 6.93 6.63
N PHE A 274 6.44 7.12 7.90
CA PHE A 274 7.37 7.66 8.88
C PHE A 274 7.39 6.74 10.09
N VAL A 275 8.56 6.58 10.71
CA VAL A 275 8.73 5.86 11.98
C VAL A 275 9.44 6.74 12.99
N PHE A 276 9.03 6.66 14.25
CA PHE A 276 9.66 7.41 15.33
C PHE A 276 9.44 6.78 16.69
N GLN A 277 10.34 7.04 17.63
CA GLN A 277 10.14 6.73 19.05
C GLN A 277 9.74 8.01 19.78
N ALA A 278 8.70 7.94 20.62
CA ALA A 278 8.26 9.08 21.40
C ALA A 278 9.20 9.30 22.60
N PRO A 279 9.86 10.47 22.74
CA PRO A 279 10.75 10.71 23.87
C PRO A 279 9.99 11.03 25.17
N VAL A 280 8.76 11.53 25.05
CA VAL A 280 7.88 11.89 26.17
C VAL A 280 6.44 11.53 25.81
N SER A 281 5.60 11.28 26.82
CA SER A 281 4.17 11.05 26.62
C SER A 281 3.43 12.37 26.40
N GLY A 282 2.38 12.36 25.58
CA GLY A 282 1.56 13.53 25.31
C GLY A 282 0.85 13.44 23.96
N THR A 283 0.21 14.53 23.57
CA THR A 283 -0.52 14.62 22.30
C THR A 283 0.34 15.30 21.23
N LEU A 284 0.47 14.68 20.06
CA LEU A 284 1.21 15.19 18.92
C LEU A 284 0.26 15.70 17.83
N ASP A 285 0.41 16.95 17.40
CA ASP A 285 -0.13 17.44 16.13
C ASP A 285 0.69 16.90 14.96
N ILE A 286 0.03 16.42 13.91
CA ILE A 286 0.64 15.87 12.70
C ILE A 286 0.45 16.84 11.54
N ALA A 287 1.53 17.47 11.07
CA ALA A 287 1.46 18.47 10.01
C ALA A 287 2.54 18.24 8.94
N PRO A 288 2.23 17.49 7.86
CA PRO A 288 3.04 17.54 6.65
C PRO A 288 2.96 18.96 6.06
N VAL A 289 4.12 19.50 5.69
CA VAL A 289 4.26 20.82 5.10
C VAL A 289 5.01 20.76 3.77
N ASP A 290 4.71 21.69 2.88
CA ASP A 290 5.43 21.86 1.63
C ASP A 290 6.83 22.48 1.83
N ASP A 291 7.56 22.66 0.73
CA ASP A 291 8.88 23.29 0.69
C ASP A 291 8.90 24.74 1.19
N ARG A 292 7.73 25.38 1.26
CA ARG A 292 7.51 26.75 1.78
C ARG A 292 7.01 26.75 3.22
N GLY A 293 6.80 25.59 3.83
CA GLY A 293 6.31 25.42 5.18
C GLY A 293 4.79 25.56 5.35
N LYS A 294 4.02 25.56 4.25
CA LYS A 294 2.55 25.55 4.29
C LYS A 294 2.07 24.13 4.59
N SER A 295 1.21 23.98 5.60
CA SER A 295 0.61 22.69 5.96
C SER A 295 -0.34 22.18 4.87
N PHE A 296 -0.34 20.86 4.68
CA PHE A 296 -1.39 20.19 3.92
C PHE A 296 -2.67 20.23 4.75
N SER A 297 -3.82 20.16 4.10
CA SER A 297 -5.13 20.12 4.76
C SER A 297 -5.76 18.73 4.66
N THR A 298 -6.73 18.48 5.52
CA THR A 298 -7.55 17.25 5.51
C THR A 298 -8.39 17.08 4.25
N GLN A 299 -8.52 18.13 3.43
CA GLN A 299 -9.19 18.04 2.12
C GLN A 299 -8.29 17.41 1.05
N THR A 300 -6.98 17.39 1.28
CA THR A 300 -6.01 17.07 0.25
C THR A 300 -5.02 15.98 0.66
N ALA A 301 -5.00 15.63 1.94
CA ALA A 301 -4.20 14.56 2.49
C ALA A 301 -4.86 13.99 3.74
N GLU A 302 -4.50 12.75 4.05
CA GLU A 302 -4.93 12.02 5.23
C GLU A 302 -3.72 11.39 5.93
N VAL A 303 -3.93 10.95 7.17
CA VAL A 303 -2.91 10.23 7.91
C VAL A 303 -3.50 9.05 8.66
N MET A 304 -2.81 7.91 8.58
CA MET A 304 -3.03 6.76 9.44
C MET A 304 -1.88 6.63 10.43
N ALA A 305 -2.17 6.18 11.65
CA ALA A 305 -1.18 5.97 12.69
C ALA A 305 -1.24 4.53 13.23
N ARG A 306 -0.08 3.96 13.56
CA ARG A 306 0.04 2.66 14.24
C ARG A 306 1.09 2.70 15.33
N ASP A 307 0.92 1.87 16.35
CA ASP A 307 1.92 1.64 17.38
C ASP A 307 2.87 0.48 17.04
N ASP A 308 3.86 0.28 17.90
CA ASP A 308 4.88 -0.78 17.82
C ASP A 308 4.34 -2.21 17.90
N THR A 309 3.10 -2.41 18.34
CA THR A 309 2.43 -3.71 18.28
C THR A 309 1.80 -3.97 16.91
N GLY A 310 1.69 -2.94 16.07
CA GLY A 310 0.94 -2.95 14.83
C GLY A 310 -0.56 -2.72 15.04
N GLN A 311 -0.99 -2.09 16.15
CA GLN A 311 -2.39 -1.68 16.28
C GLN A 311 -2.59 -0.29 15.69
N GLN A 312 -3.71 -0.11 15.00
CA GLN A 312 -4.13 1.21 14.53
C GLN A 312 -4.44 2.12 15.71
N ILE A 313 -3.92 3.34 15.64
CA ILE A 313 -4.18 4.40 16.60
C ILE A 313 -5.16 5.36 15.95
N GLU A 314 -6.16 5.77 16.72
CA GLU A 314 -7.11 6.81 16.31
C GLU A 314 -6.38 8.13 16.10
N VAL A 315 -6.56 8.71 14.91
CA VAL A 315 -6.13 10.08 14.61
C VAL A 315 -7.33 10.97 14.89
N ASN A 316 -7.23 11.77 15.95
CA ASN A 316 -8.30 12.68 16.36
C ASN A 316 -8.28 13.96 15.52
N ASP A 317 -9.45 14.56 15.34
CA ASP A 317 -9.57 15.89 14.75
C ASP A 317 -8.73 16.91 15.52
N GLY A 318 -7.94 17.70 14.79
CA GLY A 318 -7.11 18.76 15.32
C GLY A 318 -7.44 20.12 14.70
N ASP A 319 -7.09 21.20 15.39
CA ASP A 319 -7.10 22.58 14.86
C ASP A 319 -5.86 22.92 14.03
N TYR A 320 -4.92 21.97 13.86
CA TYR A 320 -3.70 22.15 13.08
C TYR A 320 -3.26 20.85 12.40
N GLY A 321 -2.85 20.95 11.13
CA GLY A 321 -2.37 19.81 10.36
C GLY A 321 -3.48 18.85 9.95
N LEU A 322 -3.17 17.55 9.95
CA LEU A 322 -4.08 16.47 9.58
C LEU A 322 -4.80 15.84 10.77
N GLY A 323 -4.43 16.20 12.00
CA GLY A 323 -5.01 15.66 13.22
C GLY A 323 -3.98 15.45 14.32
N THR A 324 -4.38 14.74 15.37
CA THR A 324 -3.53 14.45 16.53
C THR A 324 -3.55 12.99 16.95
N ILE A 325 -2.44 12.54 17.53
CA ILE A 325 -2.34 11.24 18.20
C ILE A 325 -1.78 11.39 19.60
N ASP A 326 -2.18 10.50 20.50
CA ASP A 326 -1.57 10.39 21.83
C ASP A 326 -0.44 9.36 21.80
N VAL A 327 0.70 9.75 22.35
CA VAL A 327 1.91 8.92 22.40
C VAL A 327 2.36 8.68 23.83
N ILE A 328 3.04 7.55 24.04
CA ILE A 328 3.62 7.12 25.30
C ILE A 328 5.14 7.09 25.14
N ALA A 329 5.85 7.70 26.09
CA ALA A 329 7.31 7.73 26.12
C ALA A 329 7.91 6.32 25.97
N GLY A 330 8.93 6.20 25.12
CA GLY A 330 9.65 4.97 24.85
C GLY A 330 9.00 4.04 23.82
N ARG A 331 7.73 4.24 23.46
CA ARG A 331 7.07 3.47 22.40
C ARG A 331 7.43 3.99 21.02
N THR A 332 7.43 3.07 20.06
CA THR A 332 7.62 3.38 18.65
C THR A 332 6.27 3.50 17.96
N TYR A 333 6.19 4.42 17.01
CA TYR A 333 5.00 4.75 16.25
C TYR A 333 5.34 4.87 14.78
N ALA A 334 4.33 4.70 13.94
CA ALA A 334 4.42 5.06 12.54
C ALA A 334 3.21 5.83 12.05
N LEU A 335 3.49 6.64 11.04
CA LEU A 335 2.51 7.46 10.35
C LEU A 335 2.60 7.16 8.86
N LYS A 336 1.47 6.92 8.22
CA LYS A 336 1.35 6.91 6.76
C LYS A 336 0.57 8.16 6.37
N VAL A 337 1.24 9.11 5.74
CA VAL A 337 0.62 10.32 5.17
C VAL A 337 0.33 10.05 3.71
N THR A 338 -0.92 10.19 3.28
CA THR A 338 -1.36 9.94 1.91
C THR A 338 -1.94 11.21 1.32
N VAL A 339 -1.46 11.63 0.14
CA VAL A 339 -2.02 12.75 -0.60
C VAL A 339 -3.22 12.25 -1.41
N THR A 340 -4.42 12.70 -1.06
CA THR A 340 -5.69 12.18 -1.59
C THR A 340 -6.20 12.95 -2.80
N ASP A 341 -5.89 14.24 -2.89
CA ASP A 341 -6.20 15.09 -4.04
C ASP A 341 -4.92 15.77 -4.53
N PRO A 342 -4.06 15.04 -5.25
CA PRO A 342 -2.72 15.52 -5.56
C PRO A 342 -2.74 16.71 -6.55
N ASP A 343 -3.76 16.82 -7.40
CA ASP A 343 -3.94 17.95 -8.32
C ASP A 343 -4.28 19.27 -7.60
N SER A 344 -4.99 19.19 -6.47
CA SER A 344 -5.27 20.35 -5.63
C SER A 344 -4.06 20.82 -4.80
N VAL A 345 -3.15 19.90 -4.45
CA VAL A 345 -1.96 20.24 -3.67
C VAL A 345 -0.83 20.73 -4.56
N PHE A 346 -0.57 20.05 -5.69
CA PHE A 346 0.65 20.22 -6.46
C PHE A 346 0.44 20.07 -7.97
N ARG A 347 0.96 21.02 -8.75
CA ARG A 347 1.18 20.78 -10.19
C ARG A 347 2.57 20.16 -10.40
N GLY A 348 2.60 18.89 -10.80
CA GLY A 348 3.82 18.13 -11.09
C GLY A 348 4.57 17.66 -9.84
N ASN A 349 5.77 17.09 -10.03
CA ASN A 349 6.57 16.59 -8.92
C ASN A 349 6.99 17.69 -7.95
N ARG A 350 6.94 17.39 -6.66
CA ARG A 350 7.29 18.32 -5.59
C ARG A 350 8.11 17.60 -4.53
N CYS A 351 9.36 18.00 -4.38
CA CYS A 351 10.25 17.55 -3.33
C CYS A 351 10.43 18.62 -2.26
N GLY A 352 11.05 18.26 -1.14
CA GLY A 352 11.35 19.18 -0.05
C GLY A 352 10.22 19.33 0.96
N ASN A 353 9.11 18.59 0.79
CA ASN A 353 8.06 18.47 1.80
C ASN A 353 8.64 17.83 3.07
N ARG A 354 8.06 18.13 4.24
CA ARG A 354 8.54 17.60 5.53
C ARG A 354 7.37 17.27 6.44
N LEU A 355 7.54 16.28 7.32
CA LEU A 355 6.58 16.02 8.38
C LEU A 355 6.97 16.76 9.66
N ARG A 356 6.14 17.73 10.06
CA ARG A 356 6.28 18.43 11.34
C ARG A 356 5.36 17.80 12.37
N LEU A 357 5.94 17.36 13.48
CA LEU A 357 5.21 16.92 14.66
C LEU A 357 5.35 17.99 15.74
N TRP A 358 4.25 18.39 16.35
CA TRP A 358 4.25 19.36 17.44
C TRP A 358 3.67 18.74 18.70
N MET A 359 4.39 18.82 19.80
CA MET A 359 3.87 18.39 21.09
C MET A 359 2.92 19.46 21.63
N ARG A 360 1.67 19.07 21.90
CA ARG A 360 0.70 19.88 22.65
C ARG A 360 0.99 19.79 24.13
N ARG A 361 0.70 20.87 24.83
CA ARG A 361 0.58 20.82 26.29
C ARG A 361 -0.85 20.49 26.68
N SER A 362 -0.99 19.75 27.77
CA SER A 362 -2.26 19.61 28.51
C SER A 362 -2.56 20.86 29.33
#